data_AF-A0A952YWB0-F1
#
_entry.id   AF-A0A952YWB0-F1
#
_cell.length_a   1.000
_cell.length_b   1.000
_cell.length_c   1.000
_cell.angle_alpha   90.00
_cell.angle_beta   90.00
_cell.angle_gamma   90.00
#
_symmetry.space_group_name_H-M   'P 1'
#
loop_
_entity.id
_entity.type
_entity.pdbx_description
1 polymer ?
#
loop_
_entity_poly.entity_id
_entity_poly.type
_entity_poly.pdbx_seq_one_letter_code
_entity_poly.pdbx_strand_id
1 'polypeptide(L)'
;DMGWIELNEAFAAQSLAVINDLGLNPQVVNPMGGAIALGHPLGATGAIRATTVVHALRRRQLKYGMVTMCVGTGMGAAGIFERV
;
A
#
# COMPACT_ATOMS: atom_id res chain seq x y z
N ASP A 1 -12.51 0.12 7.50
CA ASP A 1 -12.79 1.34 6.71
C ASP A 1 -12.01 1.46 5.41
N MET A 2 -10.74 1.02 5.36
CA MET A 2 -9.94 1.12 4.13
C MET A 2 -10.48 0.18 3.04
N GLY A 3 -10.82 0.75 1.87
CA GLY A 3 -11.26 -0.02 0.70
C GLY A 3 -10.13 -0.39 -0.26
N TRP A 4 -8.95 0.20 -0.10
CA TRP A 4 -7.75 -0.07 -0.90
C TRP A 4 -6.49 0.20 -0.07
N ILE A 5 -5.53 -0.70 -0.07
CA ILE A 5 -4.27 -0.57 0.67
C ILE A 5 -3.11 -0.90 -0.26
N GLU A 6 -2.20 0.05 -0.45
CA GLU A 6 -0.89 -0.17 -1.05
C GLU A 6 0.17 -0.29 0.04
N LEU A 7 0.49 -1.52 0.43
CA LEU A 7 1.57 -1.85 1.35
C LEU A 7 2.82 -2.14 0.51
N ASN A 8 3.87 -1.35 0.64
CA ASN A 8 5.10 -1.57 -0.12
C ASN A 8 5.70 -2.95 0.19
N GLU A 9 5.82 -3.79 -0.83
CA GLU A 9 6.32 -5.17 -0.71
C GLU A 9 7.85 -5.20 -0.84
N ALA A 10 8.56 -4.61 0.13
CA ALA A 10 10.03 -4.69 0.14
C ALA A 10 10.50 -6.16 0.25
N PHE A 11 9.82 -6.93 1.09
CA PHE A 11 10.00 -8.38 1.25
C PHE A 11 8.65 -9.04 1.57
N ALA A 12 8.46 -10.29 1.10
CA ALA A 12 7.24 -11.06 1.39
C ALA A 12 7.06 -11.29 2.89
N ALA A 13 8.13 -11.67 3.60
CA ALA A 13 8.11 -11.89 5.05
C ALA A 13 7.64 -10.64 5.82
N GLN A 14 8.16 -9.47 5.47
CA GLN A 14 7.75 -8.20 6.09
C GLN A 14 6.29 -7.85 5.76
N SER A 15 5.84 -8.10 4.53
CA SER A 15 4.46 -7.80 4.12
C SER A 15 3.47 -8.69 4.86
N LEU A 16 3.76 -9.99 4.97
CA LEU A 16 2.95 -10.95 5.72
C LEU A 16 2.89 -10.63 7.21
N ALA A 17 4.01 -10.21 7.81
CA ALA A 17 4.03 -9.78 9.21
C ALA A 17 3.07 -8.60 9.44
N VAL A 18 3.13 -7.55 8.61
CA VAL A 18 2.23 -6.39 8.72
C VAL A 18 0.77 -6.77 8.55
N ILE A 19 0.46 -7.61 7.55
CA ILE A 19 -0.91 -8.08 7.30
C ILE A 19 -1.46 -8.85 8.51
N ASN A 20 -0.66 -9.76 9.07
CA ASN A 20 -1.06 -10.59 10.20
C ASN A 20 -1.19 -9.77 11.49
N ASP A 21 -0.20 -8.94 11.81
CA ASP A 21 -0.17 -8.18 13.07
C ASP A 21 -1.31 -7.15 13.16
N LEU A 22 -1.69 -6.55 12.03
CA LEU A 22 -2.77 -5.56 11.97
C LEU A 22 -4.12 -6.15 11.56
N GLY A 23 -4.18 -7.46 11.28
CA GLY A 23 -5.40 -8.13 10.80
C GLY A 23 -5.96 -7.51 9.52
N LEU A 24 -5.09 -7.08 8.59
CA LEU A 24 -5.53 -6.42 7.35
C LEU A 24 -6.28 -7.41 6.46
N ASN A 25 -7.38 -6.96 5.85
CA ASN A 25 -8.10 -7.77 4.87
C ASN A 25 -7.23 -7.96 3.60
N PRO A 26 -6.77 -9.19 3.29
CA PRO A 26 -5.87 -9.42 2.15
C PRO A 26 -6.51 -9.07 0.79
N GLN A 27 -7.85 -9.06 0.69
CA GLN A 27 -8.55 -8.77 -0.56
C GLN A 27 -8.42 -7.30 -1.01
N VAL A 28 -8.05 -6.41 -0.10
CA VAL A 28 -7.86 -4.98 -0.40
C VAL A 28 -6.39 -4.54 -0.31
N VAL A 29 -5.49 -5.45 0.07
CA VAL A 29 -4.04 -5.19 0.13
C VAL A 29 -3.40 -5.57 -1.21
N ASN A 30 -2.73 -4.61 -1.84
CA ASN A 30 -2.07 -4.73 -3.13
C ASN A 30 -2.89 -5.47 -4.22
N PRO A 31 -4.16 -5.12 -4.49
CA PRO A 31 -5.01 -5.92 -5.40
C PRO A 31 -4.54 -5.95 -6.87
N MET A 32 -3.59 -5.10 -7.25
CA MET A 32 -2.97 -5.06 -8.59
C MET A 32 -1.48 -5.48 -8.57
N GLY A 33 -1.03 -6.13 -7.49
CA GLY A 33 0.37 -6.48 -7.26
C GLY A 33 1.20 -5.33 -6.68
N GLY A 34 2.26 -5.69 -5.98
CA GLY A 34 3.18 -4.75 -5.35
C GLY A 34 4.59 -4.81 -5.91
N ALA A 35 5.54 -4.36 -5.10
CA ALA A 35 6.93 -4.16 -5.50
C ALA A 35 7.69 -5.45 -5.84
N ILE A 36 7.23 -6.61 -5.35
CA ILE A 36 7.81 -7.92 -5.72
C ILE A 36 7.67 -8.16 -7.23
N ALA A 37 6.50 -7.81 -7.80
CA ALA A 37 6.22 -8.00 -9.22
C ALA A 37 6.57 -6.76 -10.07
N LEU A 38 6.30 -5.56 -9.53
CA LEU A 38 6.34 -4.30 -10.29
C LEU A 38 7.66 -3.53 -10.10
N GLY A 39 8.55 -4.02 -9.23
CA GLY A 39 9.80 -3.38 -8.88
C GLY A 39 9.69 -2.29 -7.81
N HIS A 40 10.84 -1.96 -7.22
CA HIS A 40 10.98 -0.99 -6.14
C HIS A 40 12.03 0.09 -6.47
N PRO A 41 11.69 1.09 -7.32
CA PRO A 41 12.55 2.26 -7.50
C PRO A 41 12.50 3.12 -6.22
N LEU A 42 13.45 2.89 -5.31
CA LEU A 42 13.48 3.37 -3.91
C LEU A 42 12.80 4.73 -3.69
N GLY A 43 13.37 5.83 -4.22
CA GLY A 43 12.85 7.18 -4.01
C GLY A 43 11.49 7.48 -4.66
N ALA A 44 11.12 6.75 -5.71
CA ALA A 44 9.87 6.96 -6.44
C ALA A 44 8.72 6.08 -5.94
N THR A 45 9.00 5.02 -5.17
CA THR A 45 7.99 3.99 -4.86
C THR A 45 6.83 4.54 -4.05
N GLY A 46 7.08 5.42 -3.08
CA GLY A 46 6.01 6.05 -2.31
C GLY A 46 5.03 6.83 -3.18
N ALA A 47 5.55 7.60 -4.15
CA ALA A 47 4.73 8.33 -5.11
C ALA A 47 3.96 7.37 -6.03
N ILE A 48 4.62 6.35 -6.60
CA ILE A 48 3.97 5.35 -7.46
C ILE A 48 2.81 4.67 -6.72
N ARG A 49 3.03 4.23 -5.48
CA ARG A 49 2.01 3.57 -4.66
C ARG A 49 0.87 4.53 -4.29
N ALA A 50 1.16 5.76 -3.89
CA ALA A 50 0.14 6.78 -3.66
C ALA A 50 -0.71 7.05 -4.91
N THR A 51 -0.08 7.14 -6.09
CA THR A 51 -0.77 7.27 -7.37
C THR A 51 -1.69 6.08 -7.64
N THR A 52 -1.24 4.85 -7.37
CA THR A 52 -2.07 3.65 -7.47
C THR A 52 -3.32 3.75 -6.59
N VAL A 53 -3.17 4.14 -5.32
CA VAL A 53 -4.31 4.36 -4.40
C VAL A 53 -5.30 5.36 -5.00
N VAL A 54 -4.84 6.55 -5.39
CA VAL A 54 -5.71 7.61 -5.92
C VAL A 54 -6.48 7.16 -7.16
N HIS A 55 -5.81 6.48 -8.10
CA HIS A 55 -6.49 5.94 -9.29
C HIS A 55 -7.46 4.81 -8.95
N ALA A 56 -7.12 3.94 -8.00
CA ALA A 56 -8.00 2.86 -7.58
C ALA A 56 -9.27 3.41 -6.89
N LEU A 57 -9.14 4.39 -6.00
CA LEU A 57 -10.28 5.04 -5.35
C LEU A 57 -11.24 5.65 -6.38
N ARG A 58 -10.71 6.37 -7.38
CA ARG A 58 -11.51 6.95 -8.47
C ARG A 58 -12.17 5.87 -9.34
N ARG A 59 -11.41 4.86 -9.78
CA ARG A 59 -11.90 3.79 -10.68
C ARG A 59 -12.98 2.92 -10.02
N ARG A 60 -12.85 2.66 -8.72
CA ARG A 60 -13.74 1.77 -7.96
C ARG A 60 -14.77 2.49 -7.11
N GLN A 61 -14.85 3.82 -7.20
CA GLN A 61 -15.77 4.65 -6.42
C GLN A 61 -15.65 4.45 -4.89
N LEU A 62 -14.45 4.12 -4.40
CA LEU A 62 -14.19 3.90 -2.98
C LEU A 62 -13.97 5.22 -2.24
N LYS A 63 -14.24 5.24 -0.93
CA LYS A 63 -14.11 6.45 -0.10
C LYS A 63 -12.68 6.65 0.40
N TYR A 64 -12.13 5.66 1.11
CA TYR A 64 -10.81 5.73 1.74
C TYR A 64 -9.85 4.68 1.21
N GLY A 65 -8.59 5.08 1.05
CA GLY A 65 -7.48 4.18 0.76
C GLY A 65 -6.21 4.60 1.47
N MET A 66 -5.27 3.68 1.62
CA MET A 66 -4.03 3.88 2.36
C MET A 66 -2.82 3.49 1.52
N VAL A 67 -1.74 4.23 1.67
CA VAL A 67 -0.39 3.79 1.30
C VAL A 67 0.45 3.66 2.56
N THR A 68 1.28 2.63 2.64
CA THR A 68 2.21 2.44 3.76
C THR A 68 3.50 1.75 3.30
N MET A 69 4.62 2.08 3.94
CA MET A 69 5.92 1.51 3.62
C MET A 69 6.81 1.39 4.85
N CYS A 70 7.60 0.31 4.88
CA CYS A 70 8.75 0.20 5.75
C CYS A 70 9.90 1.06 5.20
N VAL A 71 10.78 1.51 6.08
CA VAL A 71 11.97 2.28 5.74
C VAL A 71 13.15 1.66 6.49
N GLY A 72 14.34 1.76 5.89
CA GLY A 72 15.58 1.35 6.53
C GLY A 72 15.73 1.91 7.94
N THR A 73 16.54 1.24 8.77
CA THR A 73 16.80 1.61 10.17
C THR A 73 15.56 1.66 11.06
N GLY A 74 14.52 0.87 10.75
CA GLY A 74 13.37 0.65 11.64
C GLY A 74 12.31 1.74 11.62
N MET A 75 12.25 2.53 10.54
CA MET A 75 11.23 3.57 10.36
C MET A 75 10.05 3.07 9.53
N GLY A 76 8.94 3.82 9.55
CA GLY A 76 7.77 3.55 8.72
C GLY A 76 7.01 4.84 8.41
N ALA A 77 6.28 4.84 7.31
CA ALA A 77 5.41 5.94 6.91
C ALA A 77 4.08 5.39 6.39
N ALA A 78 2.98 6.05 6.73
CA ALA A 78 1.65 5.75 6.23
C ALA A 78 0.90 7.04 5.88
N GLY A 79 0.09 6.99 4.83
CA GLY A 79 -0.77 8.09 4.40
C GLY A 79 -2.14 7.56 4.01
N ILE A 80 -3.19 8.29 4.38
CA ILE A 80 -4.57 7.97 4.05
C ILE A 80 -5.09 9.02 3.06
N PHE A 81 -5.76 8.55 2.02
CA PHE A 81 -6.41 9.36 1.00
C PHE A 81 -7.92 9.19 1.10
N GLU A 82 -8.65 10.31 1.03
CA GLU A 82 -10.09 10.34 0.83
C GLU A 82 -10.38 10.84 -0.59
N ARG A 83 -11.28 10.14 -1.29
CA ARG A 83 -11.75 10.59 -2.60
C ARG A 83 -12.74 11.73 -2.42
N VAL A 84 -12.44 12.87 -3.03
CA VAL A 84 -13.36 13.99 -3.24
C VAL A 84 -14.30 13.76 -4.42
#